data_AF-A0A060Z726-F1
#
_entry.id   AF-A0A060Z726-F1
#
_cell.length_a   1.000
_cell.length_b   1.000
_cell.length_c   1.000
_cell.angle_alpha   90.00
_cell.angle_beta   90.00
_cell.angle_gamma   90.00
#
_symmetry.space_group_name_H-M   'P 1'
#
loop_
_entity.id
_entity.type
_entity.pdbx_description
1 polymer ?
#
loop_
_entity_poly.entity_id
_entity_poly.type
_entity_poly.pdbx_seq_one_letter_code
_entity_poly.pdbx_strand_id
1 'polypeptide(L)'
;MQCVYLCVFQANSSTWSLQSGSAEGGQQQYRVVRYWREDHGAKSAAVQDKQVFLSMSEEAVEVYQTLRKELQVRGLTLRTTLPPEAPDLGSASLQQLLLEEKLSCSSLSQEVGVFVALLWAEALGCLDNVLKVPITSLSLNDVSRAEGLLLQVQRKLRARQGEGPDTEVASLMEEVYTLLPHKTDLSHLPLHTKLISSQLDLCQVTHNTQNEHSLNDLGSSPTPTTY
;
A
#
# COMPACT_ATOMS: atom_id res chain seq x y z
N MET A 1 -18.98 9.63 8.00
CA MET A 1 -18.86 10.91 7.26
C MET A 1 -17.52 10.90 6.57
N GLN A 2 -17.50 10.92 5.24
CA GLN A 2 -16.26 10.91 4.47
C GLN A 2 -15.94 12.33 4.01
N CYS A 3 -14.73 12.82 4.29
CA CYS A 3 -14.25 14.12 3.79
C CYS A 3 -13.80 13.95 2.34
N VAL A 4 -14.30 14.79 1.44
CA VAL A 4 -14.05 14.70 -0.01
C VAL A 4 -13.10 15.81 -0.48
N TYR A 5 -13.19 17.01 0.12
CA TYR A 5 -12.32 18.14 -0.21
C TYR A 5 -11.86 18.86 1.06
N LEU A 6 -10.58 19.22 1.10
CA LEU A 6 -9.95 20.01 2.17
C LEU A 6 -9.06 21.09 1.55
N CYS A 7 -9.19 22.32 2.06
CA CYS A 7 -8.19 23.38 1.85
C CYS A 7 -7.86 24.03 3.19
N VAL A 8 -6.59 24.34 3.40
CA VAL A 8 -6.11 25.10 4.57
C VAL A 8 -5.64 26.46 4.09
N PHE A 9 -6.03 27.51 4.80
CA PHE A 9 -5.68 28.89 4.50
C PHE A 9 -5.02 29.52 5.72
N GLN A 10 -3.98 30.31 5.51
CA GLN A 10 -3.29 31.00 6.60
C GLN A 10 -3.07 32.48 6.27
N ALA A 11 -3.30 33.32 7.27
CA ALA A 11 -2.93 34.73 7.27
C ALA A 11 -2.49 35.13 8.68
N ASN A 12 -1.28 35.71 8.79
CA ASN A 12 -0.66 36.07 10.08
C ASN A 12 -0.67 34.88 11.06
N SER A 13 -1.26 35.07 12.24
CA SER A 13 -1.48 34.06 13.30
C SER A 13 -2.81 33.31 13.16
N SER A 14 -3.57 33.50 12.07
CA SER A 14 -4.88 32.87 11.92
C SER A 14 -4.87 31.76 10.87
N THR A 15 -5.39 30.59 11.25
CA THR A 15 -5.51 29.43 10.36
C THR A 15 -6.97 29.09 10.12
N TRP A 16 -7.34 28.90 8.86
CA TRP A 16 -8.68 28.53 8.42
C TRP A 16 -8.65 27.18 7.72
N SER A 17 -9.66 26.33 7.93
CA SER A 17 -9.85 25.13 7.11
C SER A 17 -11.24 25.09 6.52
N LEU A 18 -11.32 24.71 5.25
CA LEU A 18 -12.57 24.48 4.54
C LEU A 18 -12.68 23.00 4.21
N GLN A 19 -13.71 22.34 4.72
CA GLN A 19 -13.97 20.92 4.55
C GLN A 19 -15.30 20.71 3.85
N SER A 20 -15.37 19.74 2.95
CA SER A 20 -16.65 19.21 2.47
C SER A 20 -16.72 17.71 2.70
N GLY A 21 -17.86 17.19 3.15
CA GLY A 21 -18.06 15.76 3.33
C GLY A 21 -19.50 15.29 3.14
N SER A 22 -19.66 13.98 2.95
CA SER A 22 -20.96 13.31 2.81
C SER A 22 -21.24 12.41 4.02
N ALA A 23 -22.50 12.35 4.46
CA ALA A 23 -22.97 11.38 5.43
C ALA A 23 -23.31 10.03 4.74
N GLU A 24 -22.82 8.92 5.28
CA GLU A 24 -23.23 7.59 4.86
C GLU A 24 -24.42 7.14 5.71
N GLY A 25 -25.60 7.09 5.10
CA GLY A 25 -26.83 6.63 5.75
C GLY A 25 -28.08 7.33 5.24
N GLY A 26 -28.78 6.71 4.28
CA GLY A 26 -30.19 6.95 3.91
C GLY A 26 -30.55 8.26 3.21
N GLN A 27 -29.94 9.38 3.60
CA GLN A 27 -30.18 10.69 3.00
C GLN A 27 -28.82 11.33 2.74
N GLN A 28 -28.40 11.35 1.47
CA GLN A 28 -27.15 12.01 1.07
C GLN A 28 -27.24 13.49 1.45
N GLN A 29 -26.57 13.85 2.54
CA GLN A 29 -26.43 15.21 2.99
C GLN A 29 -24.96 15.59 2.89
N TYR A 30 -24.70 16.57 2.06
CA TYR A 30 -23.40 17.19 1.89
C TYR A 30 -23.25 18.31 2.89
N ARG A 31 -22.06 18.47 3.46
CA ARG A 31 -21.77 19.50 4.45
C ARG A 31 -20.52 20.24 4.01
N VAL A 32 -20.58 21.57 4.00
CA VAL A 32 -19.40 22.43 3.84
C VAL A 32 -19.17 23.19 5.15
N VAL A 33 -17.95 23.13 5.67
CA VAL A 33 -17.59 23.66 6.98
C VAL A 33 -16.35 24.51 6.89
N ARG A 34 -16.43 25.69 7.48
CA ARG A 34 -15.30 26.59 7.68
C ARG A 34 -14.94 26.60 9.16
N TYR A 35 -13.71 26.23 9.47
CA TYR A 35 -13.10 26.39 10.79
C TYR A 35 -12.10 27.53 10.76
N TRP A 36 -11.88 28.17 11.91
CA TRP A 36 -10.84 29.16 12.10
C TRP A 36 -10.20 29.03 13.48
N ARG A 37 -8.96 29.52 13.59
CA ARG A 37 -8.17 29.59 14.83
C ARG A 37 -7.30 30.83 14.81
N GLU A 38 -7.07 31.41 15.98
CA GLU A 38 -6.01 32.39 16.24
C GLU A 38 -4.89 31.78 17.10
N ASP A 39 -3.64 31.95 16.68
CA ASP A 39 -2.41 31.50 17.36
C ASP A 39 -1.91 32.51 18.41
N HIS A 40 -2.82 33.17 19.12
CA HIS A 40 -2.44 34.05 20.23
C HIS A 40 -2.15 33.23 21.49
N GLY A 41 -0.90 32.77 21.63
CA GLY A 41 -0.23 32.59 22.93
C GLY A 41 -0.98 31.84 24.04
N ALA A 42 -1.85 30.89 23.72
CA ALA A 42 -2.39 29.84 24.57
C ALA A 42 -3.27 28.95 23.69
N LYS A 43 -3.46 27.68 24.07
CA LYS A 43 -4.22 26.66 23.33
C LYS A 43 -5.65 27.12 22.99
N SER A 44 -5.82 27.84 21.88
CA SER A 44 -7.12 28.28 21.40
C SER A 44 -7.71 27.17 20.54
N ALA A 45 -8.85 26.61 20.93
CA ALA A 45 -9.50 25.53 20.20
C ALA A 45 -9.96 26.00 18.80
N ALA A 46 -10.05 25.07 17.84
CA ALA A 46 -10.54 25.40 16.51
C ALA A 46 -12.03 25.75 16.61
N VAL A 47 -12.41 26.95 16.21
CA VAL A 47 -13.79 27.42 16.27
C VAL A 47 -14.44 27.16 14.91
N GLN A 48 -15.63 26.56 14.93
CA GLN A 48 -16.44 26.45 13.73
C GLN A 48 -17.06 27.81 13.42
N ASP A 49 -16.70 28.39 12.27
CA ASP A 49 -17.20 29.70 11.86
C ASP A 49 -18.48 29.59 11.02
N LYS A 50 -18.51 28.67 10.05
CA LYS A 50 -19.67 28.47 9.17
C LYS A 50 -19.89 27.00 8.89
N GLN A 51 -21.15 26.57 8.87
CA GLN A 51 -21.55 25.24 8.44
C GLN A 51 -22.81 25.35 7.58
N VAL A 52 -22.78 24.68 6.42
CA VAL A 52 -23.90 24.62 5.48
C VAL A 52 -24.16 23.15 5.15
N PHE A 53 -25.42 22.74 5.19
CA PHE A 53 -25.88 21.43 4.75
C PHE A 53 -26.62 21.55 3.42
N LEU A 54 -26.36 20.64 2.50
CA LEU A 54 -26.81 20.68 1.11
C LEU A 54 -27.28 19.29 0.69
N SER A 55 -28.32 19.24 -0.13
CA SER A 55 -28.91 17.99 -0.64
C SER A 55 -28.16 17.43 -1.84
N MET A 56 -27.47 18.27 -2.60
CA MET A 56 -26.79 17.89 -3.84
C MET A 56 -25.28 18.11 -3.74
N SER A 57 -24.52 17.23 -4.37
CA SER A 57 -23.06 17.31 -4.43
C SER A 57 -22.58 18.56 -5.19
N GLU A 58 -23.27 18.90 -6.28
CA GLU A 58 -22.95 20.06 -7.12
C GLU A 58 -23.07 21.37 -6.34
N GLU A 59 -24.18 21.56 -5.61
CA GLU A 59 -24.38 22.71 -4.73
C GLU A 59 -23.27 22.79 -3.66
N ALA A 60 -22.85 21.65 -3.11
CA ALA A 60 -21.77 21.60 -2.13
C ALA A 60 -20.42 22.01 -2.71
N VAL A 61 -20.14 21.62 -3.95
CA VAL A 61 -18.94 22.04 -4.67
C VAL A 61 -19.00 23.54 -4.97
N GLU A 62 -20.13 24.07 -5.41
CA GLU A 62 -20.30 25.51 -5.67
C GLU A 62 -20.09 26.36 -4.42
N VAL A 63 -20.71 25.96 -3.29
CA VAL A 63 -20.55 26.64 -2.01
C VAL A 63 -19.10 26.53 -1.52
N TYR A 64 -18.47 25.37 -1.68
CA TYR A 64 -17.05 25.18 -1.35
C TYR A 64 -16.16 26.10 -2.18
N GLN A 65 -16.34 26.14 -3.50
CA GLN A 65 -15.54 27.00 -4.39
C GLN A 65 -15.76 28.48 -4.11
N THR A 66 -16.98 28.89 -3.79
CA THR A 66 -17.31 30.26 -3.41
C THR A 66 -16.58 30.66 -2.13
N LEU A 67 -16.69 29.85 -1.07
CA LEU A 67 -15.98 30.10 0.19
C LEU A 67 -14.45 30.08 0.02
N ARG A 68 -13.94 29.21 -0.86
CA ARG A 68 -12.51 29.17 -1.21
C ARG A 68 -12.06 30.49 -1.85
N LYS A 69 -12.82 31.02 -2.81
CA LYS A 69 -12.53 32.31 -3.47
C LYS A 69 -12.63 33.48 -2.50
N GLU A 70 -13.63 33.49 -1.61
CA GLU A 70 -13.75 34.51 -0.56
C GLU A 70 -12.49 34.56 0.33
N LEU A 71 -11.98 33.40 0.75
CA LEU A 71 -10.75 33.33 1.56
C LEU A 71 -9.52 33.82 0.78
N GLN A 72 -9.43 33.54 -0.52
CA GLN A 72 -8.36 34.07 -1.37
C GLN A 72 -8.44 35.59 -1.54
N VAL A 73 -9.64 36.14 -1.77
CA VAL A 73 -9.88 37.59 -1.91
C VAL A 73 -9.56 38.33 -0.61
N ARG A 74 -9.78 37.70 0.54
CA ARG A 74 -9.38 38.20 1.87
C ARG A 74 -7.86 38.21 2.09
N GLY A 75 -7.07 37.80 1.11
CA GLY A 75 -5.61 37.77 1.17
C GLY A 75 -5.03 36.59 1.93
N LEU A 76 -5.82 35.52 2.18
CA LEU A 76 -5.28 34.32 2.82
C LEU A 76 -4.53 33.46 1.81
N THR A 77 -3.37 32.96 2.23
CA THR A 77 -2.52 32.07 1.44
C THR A 77 -3.01 30.63 1.58
N LEU A 78 -3.23 29.95 0.45
CA LEU A 78 -3.55 28.53 0.43
C LEU A 78 -2.32 27.71 0.83
N ARG A 79 -2.50 26.74 1.72
CA ARG A 79 -1.47 25.75 2.10
C ARG A 79 -1.88 24.35 1.69
N THR A 80 -0.87 23.56 1.34
CA THR A 80 -0.99 22.14 1.01
C THR A 80 -0.91 21.24 2.24
N THR A 81 -0.45 21.76 3.37
CA THR A 81 -0.29 21.01 4.63
C THR A 81 -0.88 21.77 5.81
N LEU A 82 -1.36 21.05 6.82
CA LEU A 82 -1.73 21.67 8.09
C LEU A 82 -0.48 22.26 8.77
N PRO A 83 -0.56 23.50 9.28
CA PRO A 83 0.51 24.08 10.09
C PRO A 83 0.72 23.26 11.38
N PRO A 84 1.97 23.04 11.81
CA PRO A 84 2.28 22.28 13.03
C PRO A 84 1.70 22.90 14.31
N GLU A 85 1.37 24.19 14.28
CA GLU A 85 0.77 24.94 15.38
C GLU A 85 -0.73 24.61 15.58
N ALA A 86 -1.39 23.98 14.60
CA ALA A 86 -2.82 23.67 14.64
C ALA A 86 -3.14 22.20 14.30
N PRO A 87 -2.61 21.22 15.07
CA PRO A 87 -2.76 19.78 14.77
C PRO A 87 -4.20 19.28 14.91
N ASP A 88 -5.03 19.98 15.69
CA ASP A 88 -6.42 19.68 15.96
C ASP A 88 -7.39 20.46 15.07
N LEU A 89 -6.90 21.11 14.01
CA LEU A 89 -7.74 21.86 13.08
C LEU A 89 -8.60 20.91 12.22
N GLY A 90 -9.92 21.02 12.40
CA GLY A 90 -10.92 20.33 11.60
C GLY A 90 -11.61 19.17 12.31
N SER A 91 -12.31 18.32 11.55
CA SER A 91 -13.07 17.21 12.13
C SER A 91 -12.15 16.06 12.59
N ALA A 92 -12.60 15.25 13.56
CA ALA A 92 -11.86 14.07 14.03
C ALA A 92 -11.57 13.07 12.90
N SER A 93 -12.54 12.88 11.99
CA SER A 93 -12.35 12.04 10.78
C SER A 93 -11.25 12.59 9.87
N LEU A 94 -11.13 13.92 9.74
CA LEU A 94 -10.04 14.53 9.00
C LEU A 94 -8.70 14.31 9.68
N GLN A 95 -8.63 14.49 11.00
CA GLN A 95 -7.39 14.26 11.76
C GLN A 95 -6.92 12.81 11.61
N GLN A 96 -7.84 11.85 11.59
CA GLN A 96 -7.53 10.45 11.34
C GLN A 96 -6.98 10.23 9.91
N LEU A 97 -7.64 10.76 8.88
CA LEU A 97 -7.17 10.63 7.49
C LEU A 97 -5.79 11.25 7.27
N LEU A 98 -5.53 12.42 7.86
CA LEU A 98 -4.22 13.08 7.78
C LEU A 98 -3.14 12.31 8.54
N LEU A 99 -3.50 11.61 9.62
CA LEU A 99 -2.59 10.73 10.33
C LEU A 99 -2.28 9.48 9.49
N GLU A 100 -3.29 8.86 8.89
CA GLU A 100 -3.12 7.73 7.96
C GLU A 100 -2.22 8.13 6.78
N GLU A 101 -2.47 9.27 6.15
CA GLU A 101 -1.61 9.81 5.09
C GLU A 101 -0.16 10.05 5.57
N LYS A 102 0.05 10.63 6.75
CA LYS A 102 1.39 10.83 7.31
C LYS A 102 2.14 9.52 7.56
N LEU A 103 1.42 8.48 8.00
CA LEU A 103 2.00 7.16 8.20
C LEU A 103 2.34 6.50 6.85
N SER A 104 1.49 6.68 5.85
CA SER A 104 1.68 6.16 4.50
C SER A 104 2.75 6.91 3.69
N CYS A 105 2.93 8.22 3.92
CA CYS A 105 3.87 9.09 3.21
C CYS A 105 5.16 9.35 3.99
N SER A 106 5.45 8.59 5.04
CA SER A 106 6.74 8.70 5.72
C SER A 106 7.86 8.32 4.74
N SER A 107 8.61 9.31 4.28
CA SER A 107 9.82 9.07 3.48
C SER A 107 10.79 8.30 4.37
N LEU A 108 11.10 7.05 3.98
CA LEU A 108 12.17 6.29 4.62
C LEU A 108 13.46 7.13 4.56
N SER A 109 14.26 7.11 5.63
CA SER A 109 15.57 7.77 5.57
C SER A 109 16.40 7.13 4.46
N GLN A 110 17.34 7.88 3.87
CA GLN A 110 18.17 7.36 2.80
C GLN A 110 18.92 6.09 3.24
N GLU A 111 19.37 6.04 4.50
CA GLU A 111 20.04 4.88 5.08
C GLU A 111 19.12 3.67 5.14
N VAL A 112 17.86 3.86 5.55
CA VAL A 112 16.85 2.78 5.58
C VAL A 112 16.50 2.33 4.16
N GLY A 113 16.33 3.26 3.22
CA GLY A 113 16.08 2.94 1.81
C GLY A 113 17.21 2.14 1.18
N VAL A 114 18.47 2.55 1.42
CA VAL A 114 19.66 1.80 0.97
C VAL A 114 19.73 0.42 1.63
N PHE A 115 19.43 0.31 2.92
CA PHE A 115 19.42 -0.97 3.62
C PHE A 115 18.36 -1.93 3.05
N VAL A 116 17.13 -1.46 2.82
CA VAL A 116 16.08 -2.28 2.20
C VAL A 116 16.46 -2.69 0.78
N ALA A 117 17.04 -1.79 -0.02
CA ALA A 117 17.51 -2.12 -1.36
C ALA A 117 18.63 -3.18 -1.35
N LEU A 118 19.55 -3.12 -0.38
CA LEU A 118 20.59 -4.12 -0.20
C LEU A 118 20.02 -5.48 0.23
N LEU A 119 19.09 -5.50 1.19
CA LEU A 119 18.39 -6.73 1.59
C LEU A 119 17.64 -7.35 0.41
N TRP A 120 16.98 -6.52 -0.41
CA TRP A 120 16.27 -6.99 -1.60
C TRP A 120 17.24 -7.56 -2.64
N ALA A 121 18.35 -6.88 -2.91
CA ALA A 121 19.39 -7.36 -3.81
C ALA A 121 20.02 -8.68 -3.32
N GLU A 122 20.26 -8.82 -2.01
CA GLU A 122 20.77 -10.04 -1.41
C GLU A 122 19.76 -11.19 -1.48
N ALA A 123 18.48 -10.93 -1.20
CA ALA A 123 17.42 -11.93 -1.31
C ALA A 123 17.25 -12.43 -2.75
N LEU A 124 17.25 -11.52 -3.74
CA LEU A 124 17.22 -11.89 -5.16
C LEU A 124 18.49 -12.66 -5.57
N GLY A 125 19.66 -12.26 -5.08
CA GLY A 125 20.91 -12.99 -5.32
C GLY A 125 20.91 -14.40 -4.71
N CYS A 126 20.32 -14.58 -3.53
CA CYS A 126 20.13 -15.89 -2.92
C CYS A 126 19.24 -16.79 -3.79
N LEU A 127 18.18 -16.24 -4.37
CA LEU A 127 17.26 -16.99 -5.23
C LEU A 127 17.89 -17.35 -6.58
N ASP A 128 18.74 -16.47 -7.14
CA ASP A 128 19.51 -16.81 -8.34
C ASP A 128 20.40 -18.03 -8.10
N ASN A 129 20.93 -18.22 -6.89
CA ASN A 129 21.72 -19.41 -6.56
C ASN A 129 20.89 -20.71 -6.52
N VAL A 130 19.56 -20.62 -6.42
CA VAL A 130 18.64 -21.77 -6.33
C VAL A 130 18.08 -22.15 -7.69
N LEU A 131 17.56 -21.18 -8.45
CA LEU A 131 16.85 -21.39 -9.71
C LEU A 131 17.79 -21.31 -10.92
N LYS A 132 17.58 -22.16 -11.93
CA LYS A 132 18.30 -22.12 -13.23
C LYS A 132 17.91 -20.92 -14.07
N VAL A 133 16.70 -20.41 -13.86
CA VAL A 133 16.12 -19.31 -14.62
C VAL A 133 15.85 -18.11 -13.69
N PRO A 134 15.96 -16.88 -14.19
CA PRO A 134 15.64 -15.71 -13.39
C PRO A 134 14.16 -15.70 -12.98
N ILE A 135 13.86 -15.22 -11.78
CA ILE A 135 12.49 -15.15 -11.24
C ILE A 135 11.53 -14.40 -12.18
N THR A 136 12.03 -13.34 -12.83
CA THR A 136 11.26 -12.53 -13.79
C THR A 136 10.80 -13.32 -15.03
N SER A 137 11.39 -14.49 -15.30
CA SER A 137 11.01 -15.35 -16.41
C SER A 137 9.97 -16.42 -16.04
N LEU A 138 9.71 -16.64 -14.75
CA LEU A 138 8.72 -17.60 -14.28
C LEU A 138 7.30 -17.04 -14.44
N SER A 139 6.35 -17.87 -14.85
CA SER A 139 4.94 -17.48 -14.87
C SER A 139 4.31 -17.66 -13.49
N LEU A 140 3.54 -16.68 -13.01
CA LEU A 140 2.76 -16.83 -11.77
C LEU A 140 1.86 -18.10 -11.81
N ASN A 141 1.35 -18.46 -12.98
CA ASN A 141 0.55 -19.68 -13.15
C ASN A 141 1.38 -20.95 -12.93
N ASP A 142 2.63 -20.97 -13.39
CA ASP A 142 3.53 -22.11 -13.21
C ASP A 142 3.95 -22.26 -11.75
N VAL A 143 4.19 -21.13 -11.07
CA VAL A 143 4.48 -21.08 -9.62
C VAL A 143 3.28 -21.60 -8.82
N SER A 144 2.06 -21.14 -9.12
CA SER A 144 0.84 -21.63 -8.45
C SER A 144 0.57 -23.12 -8.72
N ARG A 145 0.85 -23.61 -9.94
CA ARG A 145 0.74 -25.03 -10.26
C ARG A 145 1.78 -25.86 -9.49
N ALA A 146 3.02 -25.40 -9.42
CA ALA A 146 4.07 -26.06 -8.64
C ALA A 146 3.71 -26.14 -7.15
N GLU A 147 3.17 -25.08 -6.57
CA GLU A 147 2.66 -25.07 -5.20
C GLU A 147 1.54 -26.11 -4.99
N GLY A 148 0.58 -26.20 -5.92
CA GLY A 148 -0.48 -27.20 -5.88
C GLY A 148 0.04 -28.65 -5.87
N LEU A 149 1.03 -28.93 -6.73
CA LEU A 149 1.70 -30.24 -6.79
C LEU A 149 2.47 -30.55 -5.49
N LEU A 150 3.20 -29.57 -4.94
CA LEU A 150 3.92 -29.71 -3.68
C LEU A 150 2.97 -30.03 -2.50
N LEU A 151 1.80 -29.39 -2.46
CA LEU A 151 0.76 -29.70 -1.47
C LEU A 151 0.22 -31.12 -1.65
N GLN A 152 0.07 -31.60 -2.89
CA GLN A 152 -0.34 -32.98 -3.17
C GLN A 152 0.72 -33.98 -2.68
N VAL A 153 2.00 -33.72 -2.97
CA VAL A 153 3.14 -34.52 -2.47
C VAL A 153 3.15 -34.54 -0.94
N GLN A 154 2.97 -33.38 -0.29
CA GLN A 154 2.94 -33.28 1.17
C GLN A 154 1.82 -34.14 1.79
N ARG A 155 0.61 -34.09 1.23
CA ARG A 155 -0.53 -34.89 1.70
C ARG A 155 -0.25 -36.39 1.55
N LYS A 156 0.31 -36.81 0.42
CA LYS A 156 0.68 -38.21 0.17
C LYS A 156 1.75 -38.72 1.13
N LEU A 157 2.77 -37.91 1.41
CA LEU A 157 3.82 -38.25 2.37
C LEU A 157 3.28 -38.37 3.81
N ARG A 158 2.36 -37.47 4.22
CA ARG A 158 1.72 -37.55 5.55
C ARG A 158 0.81 -38.77 5.70
N ALA A 159 0.13 -39.18 4.63
CA ALA A 159 -0.78 -40.32 4.66
C ALA A 159 -0.07 -41.69 4.71
N ARG A 160 1.22 -41.76 4.34
CA ARG A 160 1.95 -43.03 4.14
C ARG A 160 3.24 -43.14 4.94
N GLN A 161 3.27 -42.63 6.17
CA GLN A 161 4.46 -42.61 7.01
C GLN A 161 4.98 -44.05 7.29
N GLY A 162 5.84 -44.60 6.42
CA GLY A 162 6.42 -45.95 6.53
C GLY A 162 6.47 -46.83 5.26
N GLU A 163 5.87 -46.42 4.12
CA GLU A 163 5.92 -47.21 2.87
C GLU A 163 7.00 -46.70 1.88
N GLY A 164 7.50 -47.60 1.02
CA GLY A 164 8.58 -47.36 0.07
C GLY A 164 8.28 -46.30 -1.03
N PRO A 165 9.24 -46.02 -1.92
CA PRO A 165 9.13 -44.91 -2.88
C PRO A 165 7.94 -45.09 -3.82
N ASP A 166 7.03 -44.12 -3.79
CA ASP A 166 5.84 -44.07 -4.64
C ASP A 166 6.19 -43.44 -6.00
N THR A 167 6.02 -44.21 -7.08
CA THR A 167 6.21 -43.75 -8.45
C THR A 167 5.37 -42.51 -8.76
N GLU A 168 4.18 -42.36 -8.15
CA GLU A 168 3.34 -41.19 -8.33
C GLU A 168 3.88 -39.95 -7.61
N VAL A 169 4.60 -40.11 -6.50
CA VAL A 169 5.23 -38.98 -5.80
C VAL A 169 6.47 -38.50 -6.57
N ALA A 170 7.21 -39.45 -7.16
CA ALA A 170 8.35 -39.14 -8.01
C ALA A 170 7.93 -38.34 -9.26
N SER A 171 6.84 -38.75 -9.93
CA SER A 171 6.33 -38.04 -11.12
C SER A 171 5.84 -36.63 -10.80
N LEU A 172 5.14 -36.44 -9.67
CA LEU A 172 4.71 -35.12 -9.22
C LEU A 172 5.91 -34.19 -8.95
N MET A 173 6.99 -34.71 -8.35
CA MET A 173 8.20 -33.93 -8.10
C MET A 173 8.96 -33.60 -9.39
N GLU A 174 8.99 -34.49 -10.37
CA GLU A 174 9.56 -34.22 -11.70
C GLU A 174 8.82 -33.06 -12.40
N GLU A 175 7.49 -33.05 -12.30
CA GLU A 175 6.67 -31.94 -12.81
C GLU A 175 6.96 -30.63 -12.07
N VAL A 176 7.11 -30.67 -10.74
CA VAL A 176 7.53 -29.49 -9.95
C VAL A 176 8.87 -28.96 -10.43
N TYR A 177 9.89 -29.81 -10.65
CA TYR A 177 11.20 -29.36 -11.11
C TYR A 177 11.22 -28.89 -12.57
N THR A 178 10.21 -29.27 -13.36
CA THR A 178 9.98 -28.74 -14.70
C THR A 178 9.43 -27.32 -14.63
N LEU A 179 8.50 -27.05 -13.70
CA LEU A 179 7.89 -25.74 -13.49
C LEU A 179 8.81 -24.77 -12.74
N LEU A 180 9.64 -25.29 -11.82
CA LEU A 180 10.64 -24.56 -11.04
C LEU A 180 12.03 -25.17 -11.29
N PRO A 181 12.71 -24.79 -12.38
CA PRO A 181 14.01 -25.35 -12.73
C PRO A 181 15.08 -24.98 -11.69
N HIS A 182 15.63 -25.97 -10.99
CA HIS A 182 16.69 -25.77 -9.97
C HIS A 182 18.10 -25.94 -10.55
N LYS A 183 19.08 -25.14 -10.09
CA LYS A 183 20.50 -25.26 -10.47
C LYS A 183 21.09 -26.60 -10.04
N THR A 184 20.82 -26.97 -8.80
CA THR A 184 21.19 -28.27 -8.24
C THR A 184 20.22 -29.34 -8.71
N ASP A 185 20.74 -30.50 -9.09
CA ASP A 185 19.91 -31.67 -9.36
C ASP A 185 19.37 -32.25 -8.05
N LEU A 186 18.06 -32.12 -7.84
CA LEU A 186 17.35 -32.58 -6.66
C LEU A 186 16.56 -33.88 -6.91
N SER A 187 16.62 -34.43 -8.13
CA SER A 187 15.86 -35.63 -8.53
C SER A 187 16.27 -36.89 -7.76
N HIS A 188 17.52 -36.92 -7.26
CA HIS A 188 18.07 -38.04 -6.51
C HIS A 188 17.96 -37.90 -4.98
N LEU A 189 17.49 -36.74 -4.48
CA LEU A 189 17.44 -36.51 -3.05
C LEU A 189 16.23 -37.24 -2.44
N PRO A 190 16.39 -37.96 -1.31
CA PRO A 190 15.27 -38.59 -0.64
C PRO A 190 14.22 -37.53 -0.30
N LEU A 191 12.94 -37.80 -0.58
CA LEU A 191 11.87 -36.85 -0.31
C LEU A 191 11.53 -36.87 1.19
N HIS A 192 11.75 -35.75 1.86
CA HIS A 192 11.39 -35.55 3.25
C HIS A 192 10.56 -34.27 3.40
N THR A 193 9.75 -34.22 4.46
CA THR A 193 8.83 -33.10 4.74
C THR A 193 9.52 -31.74 4.77
N LYS A 194 10.78 -31.68 5.22
CA LYS A 194 11.59 -30.45 5.21
C LYS A 194 11.88 -29.94 3.80
N LEU A 195 12.20 -30.83 2.86
CA LEU A 195 12.43 -30.44 1.46
C LEU A 195 11.17 -29.86 0.85
N ILE A 196 10.03 -30.51 1.08
CA ILE A 196 8.73 -30.02 0.58
C ILE A 196 8.37 -28.67 1.20
N SER A 197 8.62 -28.46 2.50
CA SER A 197 8.44 -27.16 3.15
C SER A 197 9.30 -26.08 2.49
N SER A 198 10.59 -26.37 2.28
CA SER A 198 11.51 -25.43 1.63
C SER A 198 11.08 -25.07 0.20
N GLN A 199 10.50 -26.02 -0.54
CA GLN A 199 9.98 -25.77 -1.88
C GLN A 199 8.70 -24.93 -1.86
N LEU A 200 7.83 -25.12 -0.87
CA LEU A 200 6.65 -24.26 -0.68
C LEU A 200 7.08 -22.84 -0.30
N ASP A 201 8.08 -22.69 0.57
CA ASP A 201 8.65 -21.38 0.94
C ASP A 201 9.22 -20.67 -0.30
N LEU A 202 9.87 -21.41 -1.21
CA LEU A 202 10.35 -20.88 -2.48
C LEU A 202 9.22 -20.37 -3.37
N CYS A 203 8.10 -21.10 -3.49
CA CYS A 203 6.92 -20.63 -4.23
C CYS A 203 6.41 -19.29 -3.65
N GLN A 204 6.33 -19.18 -2.33
CA GLN A 204 5.85 -17.98 -1.64
C GLN A 204 6.76 -16.77 -1.88
N VAL A 205 8.09 -16.97 -1.78
CA VAL A 205 9.05 -15.90 -2.07
C VAL A 205 8.99 -15.48 -3.54
N THR A 206 8.84 -16.44 -4.46
CA THR A 206 8.71 -16.16 -5.90
C THR A 206 7.44 -15.35 -6.20
N HIS A 207 6.31 -15.71 -5.59
CA HIS A 207 5.06 -14.97 -5.74
C HIS A 207 5.17 -13.53 -5.21
N ASN A 208 5.75 -13.35 -4.01
CA ASN A 208 5.89 -12.03 -3.40
C ASN A 208 6.81 -11.11 -4.21
N THR A 209 7.92 -11.63 -4.73
CA THR A 209 8.87 -10.86 -5.55
C THR A 209 8.26 -10.44 -6.90
N GLN A 210 7.48 -11.31 -7.56
CA GLN A 210 6.78 -10.95 -8.80
C GLN A 210 5.65 -9.93 -8.60
N ASN A 211 4.95 -10.02 -7.46
CA ASN A 211 3.88 -9.08 -7.14
C ASN A 211 4.44 -7.67 -6.84
N GLU A 212 5.61 -7.57 -6.20
CA GLU A 212 6.28 -6.28 -6.00
C GLU A 212 6.77 -5.68 -7.33
N HIS A 213 7.38 -6.49 -8.22
CA HIS A 213 7.77 -6.01 -9.56
C HIS A 213 6.58 -5.43 -10.33
N SER A 214 5.42 -6.08 -10.27
CA SER A 214 4.19 -5.61 -10.90
C SER A 214 3.69 -4.28 -10.30
N LEU A 215 3.91 -4.06 -9.00
CA LEU A 215 3.54 -2.83 -8.31
C LEU A 215 4.50 -1.67 -8.62
N ASN A 216 5.80 -1.97 -8.75
CA ASN A 216 6.84 -0.99 -9.06
C ASN A 216 6.78 -0.53 -10.54
N ASP A 217 6.41 -1.41 -11.46
CA ASP A 217 6.18 -1.05 -12.87
C ASP A 217 4.96 -0.14 -13.05
N LEU A 218 3.94 -0.25 -12.19
CA LEU A 218 2.76 0.63 -12.21
C LEU A 218 3.03 2.01 -11.58
N GLY A 219 4.09 2.16 -10.79
CA GLY A 219 4.50 3.39 -10.11
C GLY A 219 5.53 4.24 -10.87
N SER A 220 6.03 3.76 -12.01
CA SER A 220 7.03 4.47 -12.81
C SER A 220 6.36 5.54 -13.69
N SER A 221 6.15 6.73 -13.12
CA SER A 221 5.90 7.96 -13.89
C SER A 221 7.06 8.20 -14.88
N PRO A 222 6.79 8.64 -16.13
CA PRO A 222 7.82 8.84 -17.13
C PRO A 222 8.83 9.88 -16.65
N THR A 223 10.11 9.54 -16.74
CA THR A 223 11.21 10.48 -16.54
C THR A 223 11.06 11.66 -17.50
N PRO A 224 11.22 12.92 -17.02
CA PRO A 224 11.15 14.07 -17.90
C PRO A 224 12.38 14.05 -18.81
N THR A 225 12.16 13.77 -20.09
CA THR A 225 13.20 13.87 -21.11
C THR A 225 13.56 15.34 -21.25
N THR A 226 14.80 15.67 -20.90
CA THR A 226 15.37 17.00 -21.15
C THR A 226 15.74 17.09 -22.63
N TYR A 227 15.07 17.98 -23.36
CA TYR A 227 15.54 18.59 -24.61
C TYR A 227 15.12 20.05 -24.63
#